data_AF-A0AAV5WMT2-F1
#
_entry.id   AF-A0AAV5WMT2-F1
#
_cell.length_a   1.000
_cell.length_b   1.000
_cell.length_c   1.000
_cell.angle_alpha   90.00
_cell.angle_beta   90.00
_cell.angle_gamma   90.00
#
_symmetry.space_group_name_H-M   'P 1'
#
loop_
_entity.id
_entity.type
_entity.pdbx_description
1 polymer ?
#
loop_
_entity_poly.entity_id
_entity_poly.type
_entity_poly.pdbx_seq_one_letter_code
_entity_poly.pdbx_strand_id
1 'polypeptide(L)'
;LNISMIIIVTQGTNGMKKYAQALNSQQCYSLLHSYPLYIIMDDVYDDCQLHKDKFFRRHCTIVRFMKGNINPNDWLLVMDADIAVINPNMLVL
;
A
#
# COMPACT_ATOMS: atom_id res chain seq x y z
N LEU A 1 -17.35 -8.23 -0.60
CA LEU A 1 -16.64 -6.98 -0.93
C LEU A 1 -15.32 -7.37 -1.58
N ASN A 2 -14.95 -6.77 -2.71
CA ASN A 2 -13.62 -6.98 -3.28
C ASN A 2 -12.67 -5.95 -2.65
N ILE A 3 -11.63 -6.42 -1.97
CA ILE A 3 -10.70 -5.59 -1.20
C ILE A 3 -9.29 -5.86 -1.71
N SER A 4 -8.60 -4.79 -2.08
CA SER A 4 -7.16 -4.78 -2.33
C SER A 4 -6.45 -3.96 -1.26
N MET A 5 -5.20 -4.30 -0.98
CA MET A 5 -4.32 -3.59 -0.07
C MET A 5 -3.23 -2.86 -0.86
N ILE A 6 -2.86 -1.67 -0.42
CA ILE A 6 -1.75 -0.91 -1.01
C ILE A 6 -0.87 -0.29 0.07
N ILE A 7 0.44 -0.37 -0.13
CA ILE A 7 1.46 0.24 0.72
C ILE A 7 2.37 1.09 -0.18
N ILE A 8 2.58 2.34 0.20
CA ILE A 8 3.51 3.22 -0.50
C ILE A 8 4.81 3.38 0.32
N VAL A 9 5.92 3.03 -0.31
CA VAL A 9 7.27 3.13 0.25
C VAL A 9 7.99 4.31 -0.39
N THR A 10 8.70 5.11 0.40
CA THR A 10 9.43 6.25 -0.13
C THR A 10 10.72 5.80 -0.81
N GLN A 11 10.93 6.21 -2.06
CA GLN A 11 12.13 5.87 -2.81
C GLN A 11 13.39 6.43 -2.15
N GLY A 12 14.52 5.73 -2.33
CA GLY A 12 15.82 6.16 -1.79
C GLY A 12 15.93 5.95 -0.28
N THR A 13 14.93 5.31 0.33
CA THR A 13 14.98 4.87 1.73
C THR A 13 15.20 3.37 1.81
N ASN A 14 15.76 2.90 2.93
CA ASN A 14 15.80 1.47 3.24
C ASN A 14 14.43 0.95 3.75
N GLY A 15 13.30 1.53 3.33
CA GLY A 15 11.97 1.26 3.88
C GLY A 15 11.60 -0.22 3.88
N MET A 16 11.87 -0.94 2.78
CA MET A 16 11.63 -2.38 2.68
C MET A 16 12.40 -3.19 3.73
N LYS A 17 13.66 -2.82 4.01
CA LYS A 17 14.48 -3.48 5.02
C LYS A 17 14.10 -3.05 6.43
N LYS A 18 13.91 -1.74 6.63
CA LYS A 18 13.58 -1.12 7.92
C LYS A 18 12.26 -1.67 8.48
N TYR A 19 11.27 -1.88 7.60
CA TYR A 19 9.94 -2.32 8.00
C TYR A 19 9.64 -3.78 7.60
N ALA A 20 10.67 -4.58 7.34
CA ALA A 20 10.52 -5.95 6.84
C ALA A 20 9.56 -6.80 7.69
N GLN A 21 9.63 -6.69 9.02
CA GLN A 21 8.75 -7.46 9.91
C GLN A 21 7.27 -7.05 9.76
N ALA A 22 6.99 -5.74 9.70
CA ALA A 22 5.64 -5.22 9.51
C ALA A 22 5.09 -5.59 8.13
N LEU A 23 5.88 -5.36 7.08
CA LEU A 23 5.53 -5.73 5.70
C LEU A 23 5.27 -7.24 5.56
N ASN A 24 6.10 -8.09 6.18
CA ASN A 24 5.88 -9.53 6.17
C ASN A 24 4.54 -9.90 6.83
N SER A 25 4.18 -9.26 7.95
CA SER A 25 2.88 -9.51 8.59
C SER A 25 1.69 -9.11 7.71
N GLN A 26 1.81 -7.99 6.99
CA GLN A 26 0.79 -7.51 6.05
C GLN A 26 0.68 -8.44 4.83
N GLN A 27 1.80 -8.93 4.30
CA GLN A 27 1.84 -9.89 3.20
C GLN A 27 1.23 -11.25 3.60
N CYS A 28 1.54 -11.75 4.79
CA CYS A 28 0.91 -12.98 5.29
C CYS A 28 -0.60 -12.81 5.45
N TYR A 29 -1.06 -11.67 5.98
CA TYR A 29 -2.48 -11.36 6.11
C TYR A 29 -3.19 -11.28 4.76
N SER A 30 -2.58 -10.59 3.78
CA SER A 30 -3.16 -10.45 2.46
C SER A 30 -3.30 -11.80 1.75
N LEU A 31 -2.29 -12.68 1.89
CA LEU A 31 -2.34 -14.04 1.35
C LEU A 31 -3.39 -14.90 2.05
N LEU A 32 -3.50 -14.81 3.39
CA LEU A 32 -4.46 -15.58 4.17
C LEU A 32 -5.91 -15.29 3.77
N HIS A 33 -6.24 -14.02 3.51
CA HIS A 33 -7.60 -13.58 3.16
C HIS A 33 -7.81 -13.36 1.66
N SER A 34 -6.83 -13.71 0.83
CA SER A 34 -6.87 -13.51 -0.62
C SER A 34 -7.10 -12.06 -1.05
N TYR A 35 -6.56 -11.09 -0.28
CA TYR A 35 -6.51 -9.70 -0.68
C TYR A 35 -5.28 -9.45 -1.58
N PRO A 36 -5.45 -8.93 -2.81
CA PRO A 36 -4.32 -8.47 -3.60
C PRO A 36 -3.53 -7.42 -2.83
N LEU A 37 -2.20 -7.54 -2.77
CA LEU A 37 -1.33 -6.59 -2.09
C LEU A 37 -0.38 -5.94 -3.08
N TYR A 38 -0.38 -4.60 -3.09
CA TYR A 38 0.51 -3.79 -3.90
C TYR A 38 1.48 -3.01 -3.02
N ILE A 39 2.78 -3.20 -3.22
CA ILE A 39 3.84 -2.40 -2.58
C ILE A 39 4.49 -1.57 -3.67
N ILE A 40 4.31 -0.24 -3.62
CA ILE A 40 4.69 0.68 -4.70
C ILE A 40 5.62 1.74 -4.14
N MET A 41 6.62 2.17 -4.93
CA MET A 41 7.45 3.32 -4.55
C MET A 41 6.71 4.63 -4.81
N ASP A 42 6.95 5.66 -3.99
CA ASP A 42 6.27 6.96 -4.09
C ASP A 42 6.66 7.76 -5.34
N ASP A 43 7.58 7.24 -6.15
CA ASP A 43 8.12 7.89 -7.34
C ASP A 43 7.81 7.23 -8.68
N VAL A 44 6.99 6.18 -8.69
CA VAL A 44 6.63 5.43 -9.92
C VAL A 44 5.91 6.30 -10.96
N TYR A 45 5.28 7.40 -10.55
CA TYR A 45 4.57 8.33 -11.44
C TYR A 45 5.24 9.71 -11.44
N ASP A 46 5.78 10.09 -12.60
CA ASP A 46 6.51 11.36 -12.78
C ASP A 46 5.68 12.59 -12.43
N ASP A 47 4.39 12.59 -12.76
CA ASP A 47 3.51 13.71 -12.47
C ASP A 47 3.28 13.89 -10.95
N CYS A 48 3.41 12.83 -10.17
CA CYS A 48 3.30 12.94 -8.72
C CYS A 48 4.53 13.64 -8.08
N GLN A 49 5.67 13.73 -8.78
CA GLN A 49 6.87 14.42 -8.29
C GLN A 49 6.67 15.92 -8.08
N LEU A 50 5.62 16.52 -8.66
CA LEU A 50 5.27 17.92 -8.41
C LEU A 50 4.97 18.17 -6.92
N HIS A 51 4.55 17.14 -6.19
CA HIS A 51 4.36 17.21 -4.74
C HIS A 51 5.70 17.03 -4.02
N LYS A 52 6.20 18.10 -3.36
CA LYS A 52 7.46 18.04 -2.58
C LYS A 52 7.30 17.30 -1.26
N ASP A 53 6.11 17.36 -0.67
CA ASP A 53 5.80 16.62 0.55
C ASP A 53 5.49 15.15 0.22
N LYS A 54 6.09 14.25 0.99
CA LYS A 54 5.98 12.80 0.77
C LYS A 54 4.54 12.29 0.94
N PHE A 55 3.74 12.86 1.83
CA PHE A 55 2.37 12.40 2.07
C PHE A 55 1.47 12.75 0.89
N PHE A 56 1.64 13.95 0.31
CA PHE A 56 0.93 14.33 -0.91
C PHE A 56 1.39 13.50 -2.12
N ARG A 57 2.70 13.19 -2.26
CA ARG A 57 3.17 12.24 -3.29
C ARG A 57 2.51 10.88 -3.15
N ARG A 58 2.52 10.30 -1.96
CA ARG A 58 1.87 9.01 -1.68
C ARG A 58 0.41 9.01 -2.11
N HIS A 59 -0.33 10.06 -1.74
CA HIS A 59 -1.73 10.18 -2.12
C HIS A 59 -1.91 10.26 -3.64
N CYS A 60 -1.11 11.06 -4.33
CA CYS A 60 -1.11 11.12 -5.79
C CYS A 60 -0.82 9.74 -6.42
N THR A 61 0.22 9.05 -5.95
CA THR A 61 0.60 7.71 -6.42
C THR A 61 -0.52 6.69 -6.24
N ILE A 62 -1.22 6.73 -5.09
CA ILE A 62 -2.39 5.86 -4.83
C ILE A 62 -3.52 6.14 -5.82
N VAL A 63 -3.87 7.42 -6.04
CA VAL A 63 -4.94 7.79 -6.98
C VAL A 63 -4.57 7.40 -8.41
N ARG A 64 -3.32 7.61 -8.82
CA ARG A 64 -2.82 7.20 -10.15
C ARG A 64 -2.89 5.70 -10.33
N PHE A 65 -2.44 4.94 -9.34
CA PHE A 65 -2.54 3.48 -9.34
C PHE A 65 -4.00 3.02 -9.44
N MET A 66 -4.87 3.54 -8.58
CA MET A 66 -6.28 3.15 -8.50
C MET A 66 -6.99 3.33 -9.85
N LYS A 67 -6.82 4.48 -10.50
CA LYS A 67 -7.47 4.78 -11.80
C LYS A 67 -7.10 3.80 -12.92
N GLY A 68 -5.92 3.17 -12.85
CA GLY A 68 -5.45 2.23 -13.87
C GLY A 68 -5.65 0.77 -13.52
N ASN A 69 -5.84 0.43 -12.25
CA ASN A 69 -5.71 -0.96 -11.77
C ASN A 69 -6.88 -1.46 -10.92
N ILE A 70 -7.71 -0.57 -10.37
CA ILE A 70 -8.76 -0.93 -9.42
C ILE A 70 -10.13 -0.51 -9.99
N ASN A 71 -11.12 -1.39 -9.87
CA ASN A 71 -12.49 -1.08 -10.27
C ASN A 71 -13.06 0.01 -9.34
N PRO A 72 -13.75 1.05 -9.85
CA PRO A 72 -14.36 2.10 -9.02
C PRO A 72 -15.30 1.61 -7.90
N ASN A 73 -15.85 0.40 -8.02
CA ASN A 73 -16.74 -0.21 -7.02
C ASN A 73 -16.02 -1.10 -6.00
N ASP A 74 -14.71 -1.27 -6.12
CA ASP A 74 -13.89 -2.09 -5.22
C ASP A 74 -13.25 -1.23 -4.12
N TRP A 75 -12.86 -1.87 -3.02
CA TRP A 75 -12.21 -1.21 -1.90
C TRP A 75 -10.69 -1.29 -2.02
N LEU A 76 -10.02 -0.17 -1.74
CA LEU A 76 -8.57 -0.09 -1.62
C LEU A 76 -8.19 0.32 -0.19
N LEU A 77 -7.65 -0.62 0.57
CA LEU A 77 -7.14 -0.41 1.92
C LEU A 77 -5.70 0.10 1.85
N VAL A 78 -5.50 1.37 2.23
CA VAL A 78 -4.16 1.98 2.30
C VAL A 78 -3.54 1.66 3.65
N MET A 79 -2.36 1.02 3.64
CA MET A 79 -1.60 0.66 4.82
C MET A 79 -0.24 1.33 4.80
N ASP A 80 0.17 1.91 5.93
CA ASP A 80 1.55 2.36 6.10
C ASP A 80 2.50 1.17 6.29
N ALA A 81 3.73 1.33 5.80
CA ALA A 81 4.74 0.26 5.82
C ALA A 81 5.18 -0.15 7.23
N ASP A 82 5.00 0.71 8.24
CA ASP A 82 5.38 0.49 9.63
C ASP A 82 4.24 -0.03 10.53
N ILE A 83 3.09 -0.39 9.94
CA ILE A 83 1.95 -1.00 10.65
C ILE A 83 2.02 -2.53 10.54
N ALA A 84 1.90 -3.24 11.66
CA ALA A 84 1.88 -4.71 11.68
C ALA A 84 0.48 -5.26 11.93
N VAL A 85 0.19 -6.43 11.36
CA VAL A 85 -1.03 -7.20 11.66
C VAL A 85 -0.77 -8.12 12.85
N ILE A 86 -1.55 -7.94 13.92
CA ILE A 86 -1.41 -8.73 15.16
C ILE A 86 -2.42 -9.87 15.27
N ASN A 87 -3.66 -9.65 14.81
CA ASN A 87 -4.73 -10.66 14.82
C ASN A 87 -5.10 -11.04 13.39
N PRO A 88 -4.35 -11.95 12.76
CA PRO A 88 -4.51 -12.23 11.34
C PRO A 88 -5.79 -13.01 11.01
N ASN A 89 -6.50 -13.58 11.99
CA ASN A 89 -7.71 -14.36 11.72
C ASN A 89 -8.98 -13.50 11.65
N MET A 90 -8.90 -12.23 12.04
CA MET A 90 -10.02 -11.30 11.95
C MET A 90 -10.03 -10.59 10.60
N LEU A 91 -11.21 -10.52 9.99
CA LEU A 91 -11.43 -9.73 8.78
C LEU A 91 -11.47 -8.24 9.13
N VAL A 92 -10.87 -7.44 8.26
CA VAL A 92 -11.08 -5.99 8.27
C VAL A 92 -12.31 -5.73 7.41
N LEU A 93 -13.42 -5.37 8.07
CA LEU A 93 -14.78 -5.13 7.54
C LEU A 93 -15.68 -6.37 7.42
#